data_AF-A0A1W1BWQ8-F1
#
_entry.id   AF-A0A1W1BWQ8-F1
#
_cell.length_a   1.000
_cell.length_b   1.000
_cell.length_c   1.000
_cell.angle_alpha   90.00
_cell.angle_beta   90.00
_cell.angle_gamma   90.00
#
_symmetry.space_group_name_H-M   'P 1'
#
loop_
_entity.id
_entity.type
_entity.pdbx_description
1 polymer ?
#
loop_
_entity_poly.entity_id
_entity_poly.type
_entity_poly.pdbx_seq_one_letter_code
_entity_poly.pdbx_strand_id
1 'polypeptide(L)'
;MTQVIMLFLFPIGLYFYFFVERKNNKEYQDTFDDFQRDIRASRRLSQEEKMEDFKLMLMNNEYKIIREDEMSIEGEKKIFSMSLFTMSVGFFYVGVVIYLLYFYYFQKPHLVRYSL
;
A
#
# COMPACT_ATOMS: atom_id res chain seq x y z
N MET A 1 -23.12 12.72 -12.55
CA MET A 1 -22.73 12.46 -11.15
C MET A 1 -21.44 11.65 -11.03
N THR A 2 -21.27 10.57 -11.78
CA THR A 2 -20.12 9.65 -11.69
C THR A 2 -18.76 10.32 -11.88
N GLN A 3 -18.64 11.26 -12.83
CA GLN A 3 -17.37 12.00 -13.09
C GLN A 3 -16.97 12.94 -11.95
N VAL A 4 -17.93 13.55 -11.26
CA VAL A 4 -17.68 14.45 -10.13
C VAL A 4 -17.15 13.65 -8.94
N ILE A 5 -17.72 12.47 -8.68
CA ILE A 5 -17.25 11.55 -7.63
C ILE A 5 -15.80 11.12 -7.90
N MET A 6 -15.43 10.91 -9.18
CA MET A 6 -14.08 10.51 -9.55
C MET A 6 -13.00 11.56 -9.27
N LEU A 7 -13.34 12.86 -9.31
CA LEU A 7 -12.44 13.93 -8.90
C LEU A 7 -12.14 13.91 -7.39
N PHE A 8 -13.08 13.43 -6.58
CA PHE A 8 -12.91 13.31 -5.13
C PHE A 8 -12.22 12.01 -4.70
N LEU A 9 -11.99 11.05 -5.62
CA LEU A 9 -11.28 9.82 -5.28
C LEU A 9 -9.86 10.08 -4.81
N PHE A 10 -9.16 11.07 -5.38
CA PHE A 10 -7.82 11.42 -4.93
C PHE A 10 -7.79 11.88 -3.46
N PRO A 11 -8.52 12.94 -3.04
CA PRO A 11 -8.51 13.38 -1.65
C PRO A 11 -9.10 12.33 -0.68
N ILE A 12 -10.10 11.55 -1.12
CA ILE A 12 -10.64 10.44 -0.31
C ILE A 12 -9.56 9.38 -0.08
N GLY A 13 -8.92 8.89 -1.15
CA GLY A 13 -7.84 7.92 -1.05
C GLY A 13 -6.68 8.42 -0.19
N LEU A 14 -6.36 9.72 -0.29
CA LEU A 14 -5.32 10.36 0.52
C LEU A 14 -5.67 10.34 2.01
N TYR A 15 -6.92 10.64 2.37
CA TYR A 15 -7.39 10.52 3.76
C TYR A 15 -7.30 9.08 4.27
N PHE A 16 -7.84 8.11 3.53
CA PHE A 16 -7.81 6.70 3.94
C PHE A 16 -6.38 6.17 4.06
N TYR A 17 -5.47 6.55 3.17
CA TYR A 17 -4.08 6.14 3.23
C TYR A 17 -3.38 6.67 4.49
N PHE A 18 -3.42 7.99 4.73
CA PHE A 18 -2.65 8.60 5.81
C PHE A 18 -3.25 8.40 7.20
N PHE A 19 -4.57 8.34 7.33
CA PHE A 19 -5.24 8.30 8.63
C PHE A 19 -5.72 6.92 9.04
N VAL A 20 -6.17 6.09 8.09
CA VAL A 20 -6.73 4.76 8.38
C VAL A 20 -5.66 3.70 8.18
N GLU A 21 -5.15 3.56 6.96
CA GLU A 21 -4.24 2.47 6.60
C GLU A 21 -2.90 2.57 7.33
N ARG A 22 -2.33 3.77 7.43
CA ARG A 22 -1.09 3.98 8.18
C ARG A 22 -1.25 3.68 9.67
N LYS A 23 -2.42 3.94 10.25
CA LYS A 23 -2.71 3.63 11.66
C LYS A 23 -2.86 2.12 11.85
N ASN A 24 -3.65 1.47 11.00
CA ASN A 24 -3.88 0.03 11.06
C ASN A 24 -2.58 -0.76 10.84
N ASN A 25 -1.71 -0.33 9.92
CA ASN A 25 -0.41 -0.96 9.70
C ASN A 25 0.48 -0.89 10.95
N LYS A 26 0.39 0.20 11.71
CA LYS A 26 1.12 0.34 12.97
C LYS A 26 0.57 -0.62 14.02
N GLU A 27 -0.75 -0.65 14.23
CA GLU A 27 -1.38 -1.56 15.20
C GLU A 27 -1.11 -3.04 14.88
N TYR A 28 -1.08 -3.36 13.58
CA TYR A 28 -0.71 -4.69 13.11
C TYR A 28 0.74 -5.04 13.46
N GLN A 29 1.69 -4.14 13.19
CA GLN A 29 3.10 -4.34 13.55
C GLN A 29 3.29 -4.46 15.06
N ASP A 30 2.61 -3.63 15.84
CA ASP A 30 2.67 -3.66 17.32
C ASP A 30 2.25 -5.06 17.84
N THR A 31 1.30 -5.72 17.18
CA THR A 31 0.87 -7.10 17.54
C THR A 31 1.99 -8.13 17.31
N PHE A 32 2.75 -8.02 16.21
CA PHE A 32 3.90 -8.91 15.97
C PHE A 32 5.04 -8.63 16.94
N ASP A 33 5.29 -7.36 17.24
CA ASP A 33 6.35 -6.95 18.17
C ASP A 33 6.05 -7.44 19.59
N ASP A 34 4.78 -7.36 20.01
CA ASP A 34 4.32 -7.90 21.30
C ASP A 34 4.48 -9.43 21.35
N PHE A 35 4.06 -10.15 20.31
CA PHE A 35 4.25 -11.61 20.21
C PHE A 35 5.74 -11.98 20.28
N GLN A 36 6.59 -11.27 19.54
CA GLN A 36 8.03 -11.49 19.54
C GLN A 36 8.65 -11.26 20.91
N ARG A 37 8.20 -10.22 21.63
CA ARG A 37 8.66 -9.93 23.00
C ARG A 37 8.27 -11.05 23.95
N ASP A 38 7.06 -11.56 23.87
CA ASP A 38 6.54 -12.60 24.75
C ASP A 38 7.25 -13.95 24.53
N ILE A 39 7.44 -14.36 23.27
CA ILE A 39 8.19 -15.57 22.91
C ILE A 39 9.65 -15.48 23.33
N ARG A 40 10.30 -14.31 23.17
CA ARG A 40 11.68 -14.10 23.63
C ARG A 40 11.80 -14.18 25.15
N ALA A 41 10.85 -13.58 25.88
CA ALA A 41 10.84 -13.58 27.35
C ALA A 41 10.54 -14.96 27.96
N SER A 42 9.88 -15.85 27.21
CA SER A 42 9.61 -17.21 27.65
C SER A 42 10.90 -18.01 27.87
N ARG A 43 11.16 -18.41 29.12
CA ARG A 43 12.26 -19.31 29.50
C ARG A 43 11.91 -20.80 29.37
N ARG A 44 10.65 -21.11 29.06
CA ARG A 44 10.14 -22.49 29.00
C ARG A 44 10.34 -23.15 27.65
N LEU A 45 10.45 -22.35 26.59
CA LEU A 45 10.59 -22.82 25.22
C LEU A 45 12.06 -22.91 24.83
N SER A 46 12.43 -24.03 24.19
CA SER A 46 13.67 -24.18 23.44
C SER A 46 13.68 -23.27 22.21
N GLN A 47 14.85 -23.04 21.61
CA GLN A 47 14.95 -22.16 20.42
C GLN A 47 14.17 -22.72 19.22
N GLU A 48 14.12 -24.04 19.08
CA GLU A 48 13.39 -24.72 18.01
C GLU A 48 11.88 -24.53 18.14
N GLU A 49 11.33 -24.69 19.36
CA GLU A 49 9.91 -24.43 19.65
C GLU A 49 9.55 -22.96 19.42
N LYS A 50 10.43 -22.02 19.77
CA LYS A 50 10.22 -20.59 19.48
C LYS A 50 10.14 -20.33 17.98
N MET A 51 10.99 -21.00 17.19
CA MET A 51 11.00 -20.86 15.74
C MET A 51 9.72 -21.41 15.12
N GLU A 52 9.25 -22.55 15.61
CA GLU A 52 7.99 -23.16 15.18
C GLU A 52 6.79 -22.25 15.50
N ASP A 53 6.77 -21.63 16.68
CA ASP A 53 5.75 -20.64 17.06
C ASP A 53 5.76 -19.41 16.14
N PHE A 54 6.93 -18.87 15.78
CA PHE A 54 7.04 -17.78 14.81
C PHE A 54 6.53 -18.19 13.42
N LYS A 55 6.84 -19.42 12.98
CA LYS A 55 6.39 -19.97 11.71
C LYS A 55 4.87 -20.11 11.66
N LEU A 56 4.28 -20.68 12.71
CA LEU A 56 2.83 -20.80 12.85
C LEU A 56 2.16 -19.43 12.84
N MET A 57 2.71 -18.45 13.55
CA MET A 57 2.16 -17.09 13.57
C MET A 57 2.16 -16.44 12.17
N LEU A 58 3.27 -16.56 11.43
CA LEU A 58 3.35 -16.05 10.05
C LEU A 58 2.37 -16.78 9.12
N MET A 59 2.32 -18.10 9.18
CA MET A 59 1.41 -18.91 8.36
C MET A 59 -0.07 -18.61 8.65
N ASN A 60 -0.44 -18.46 9.93
CA ASN A 60 -1.80 -18.10 10.34
C ASN A 60 -2.23 -16.71 9.85
N ASN A 61 -1.27 -15.82 9.59
CA ASN A 61 -1.49 -14.49 9.02
C ASN A 61 -1.36 -14.46 7.49
N GLU A 62 -1.29 -15.63 6.84
CA GLU A 62 -1.17 -15.81 5.40
C GLU A 62 0.13 -15.24 4.81
N TYR A 63 1.19 -15.17 5.61
CA TYR A 63 2.52 -14.87 5.10
C TYR A 63 3.11 -16.10 4.43
N LYS A 64 3.77 -15.89 3.29
CA LYS A 64 4.55 -16.92 2.62
C LYS A 64 5.96 -16.91 3.20
N ILE A 65 6.39 -18.03 3.77
CA ILE A 65 7.78 -18.18 4.25
C ILE A 65 8.71 -18.23 3.03
N ILE A 66 9.67 -17.32 2.98
CA ILE A 66 10.65 -17.22 1.88
C ILE A 66 12.04 -17.68 2.31
N ARG A 67 12.33 -17.60 3.62
CA ARG A 67 13.61 -18.02 4.18
C ARG A 67 13.41 -18.51 5.61
N GLU A 68 14.07 -19.62 5.92
CA GLU A 68 14.12 -20.24 7.24
C GLU A 68 15.59 -20.60 7.49
N ASP A 69 16.13 -20.08 8.58
CA ASP A 69 17.50 -20.30 9.06
C ASP A 69 17.42 -20.72 10.54
N GLU A 70 18.47 -21.30 11.10
CA GLU A 70 18.46 -21.80 12.50
C GLU A 70 18.08 -20.72 13.54
N MET A 71 18.28 -19.45 13.18
CA MET A 71 18.09 -18.29 14.06
C MET A 71 17.10 -17.24 13.53
N SER A 72 16.52 -17.44 12.34
CA SER A 72 15.63 -16.44 11.73
C SER A 72 14.62 -17.05 10.78
N ILE A 73 13.40 -16.51 10.80
CA ILE A 73 12.37 -16.81 9.82
C ILE A 73 11.89 -15.53 9.14
N GLU A 74 11.80 -15.54 7.82
CA GLU A 74 11.32 -14.42 7.02
C GLU A 74 10.05 -14.83 6.26
N GLY A 75 8.97 -14.08 6.51
CA GLY A 75 7.70 -14.20 5.79
C GLY A 75 7.44 -12.96 4.94
N GLU A 76 6.91 -13.15 3.74
CA GLU A 76 6.42 -12.06 2.88
C GLU A 76 4.90 -12.12 2.69
N LYS A 77 4.25 -10.95 2.68
CA LYS A 77 2.85 -10.80 2.28
C LYS A 77 2.70 -9.55 1.42
N LYS A 78 2.12 -9.69 0.24
CA LYS A 78 1.79 -8.56 -0.62
C LYS A 78 0.42 -8.01 -0.24
N ILE A 79 0.41 -6.90 0.48
CA ILE A 79 -0.83 -6.24 0.89
C ILE A 79 -1.26 -5.28 -0.23
N PHE A 80 -2.44 -5.50 -0.78
CA PHE A 80 -3.03 -4.58 -1.75
C PHE A 80 -3.66 -3.39 -1.04
N SER A 81 -3.09 -2.21 -1.25
CA SER A 81 -3.61 -0.96 -0.67
C SER A 81 -4.74 -0.41 -1.55
N MET A 82 -5.98 -0.52 -1.07
CA MET A 82 -7.13 0.12 -1.71
C MET A 82 -7.00 1.64 -1.74
N SER A 83 -6.35 2.23 -0.75
CA SER A 83 -6.13 3.68 -0.68
C SER A 83 -5.16 4.14 -1.77
N LEU A 84 -4.02 3.47 -1.94
CA LEU A 84 -3.07 3.78 -3.02
C LEU A 84 -3.68 3.55 -4.40
N PHE A 85 -4.47 2.49 -4.57
CA PHE A 85 -5.20 2.27 -5.82
C PHE A 85 -6.16 3.43 -6.12
N THR A 86 -6.96 3.83 -5.13
CA THR A 86 -7.94 4.91 -5.26
C THR A 86 -7.26 6.26 -5.56
N MET A 87 -6.14 6.54 -4.89
CA MET A 87 -5.30 7.70 -5.19
C MET A 87 -4.77 7.66 -6.63
N SER A 88 -4.28 6.52 -7.09
CA SER A 88 -3.75 6.38 -8.45
C SER A 88 -4.82 6.67 -9.52
N VAL A 89 -6.03 6.15 -9.31
CA VAL A 89 -7.19 6.43 -10.19
C VAL A 89 -7.56 7.91 -10.13
N GLY A 90 -7.67 8.50 -8.95
CA GLY A 90 -7.99 9.92 -8.80
C GLY A 90 -6.96 10.83 -9.47
N PHE A 91 -5.66 10.52 -9.33
CA PHE A 91 -4.58 11.27 -9.96
C PHE A 91 -4.66 11.23 -11.49
N PHE A 92 -4.98 10.07 -12.06
CA PHE A 92 -5.21 9.93 -13.51
C PHE A 92 -6.31 10.90 -14.00
N TYR A 93 -7.44 10.96 -13.30
CA TYR A 93 -8.54 11.87 -13.67
C TYR A 93 -8.13 13.34 -13.58
N VAL A 94 -7.46 13.74 -12.50
CA VAL A 94 -6.95 15.11 -12.34
C VAL A 94 -5.98 15.45 -13.47
N GLY A 95 -5.09 14.52 -13.83
CA GLY A 95 -4.15 14.68 -14.94
C GLY A 95 -4.85 14.89 -16.29
N VAL A 96 -5.90 14.12 -16.59
CA VAL A 96 -6.69 14.29 -17.82
C VAL A 96 -7.32 15.68 -17.87
N VAL A 97 -7.91 16.15 -16.77
CA VAL A 97 -8.53 17.49 -16.72
C VAL A 97 -7.48 18.58 -16.95
N ILE A 98 -6.32 18.49 -16.31
CA ILE A 98 -5.21 19.44 -16.49
C ILE A 98 -4.73 19.43 -17.95
N TYR A 99 -4.57 18.24 -18.54
CA TYR A 99 -4.16 18.11 -19.94
C TYR A 99 -5.15 18.74 -20.90
N LEU A 100 -6.45 18.52 -20.71
CA LEU A 100 -7.49 19.13 -21.55
C LEU A 100 -7.46 20.66 -21.44
N LEU A 101 -7.33 21.21 -20.23
CA LEU A 101 -7.16 22.65 -20.05
C LEU A 101 -5.92 23.17 -20.77
N TYR A 102 -4.79 22.46 -20.65
CA TYR A 102 -3.58 22.80 -21.39
C TYR A 102 -3.80 22.80 -22.91
N PHE A 103 -4.42 21.74 -23.42
CA PHE A 103 -4.69 21.55 -24.85
C PHE A 103 -5.56 22.67 -25.43
N TYR A 104 -6.64 23.06 -24.73
CA TYR A 104 -7.56 24.08 -25.25
C TYR A 104 -7.05 25.51 -25.11
N TYR A 105 -6.34 25.83 -24.03
CA TYR A 105 -5.97 27.22 -23.72
C TYR A 105 -4.53 27.59 -24.06
N PHE A 106 -3.60 26.63 -24.00
CA PHE A 106 -2.18 26.89 -24.14
C PHE A 106 -1.58 26.30 -25.40
N GLN A 107 -2.05 25.13 -25.83
CA GLN A 107 -1.55 24.49 -27.04
C GLN A 107 -2.08 25.19 -28.28
N LYS A 108 -1.22 25.98 -28.93
CA LYS A 108 -1.56 26.67 -30.17
C LYS A 108 -1.76 25.65 -31.30
N PRO A 109 -2.79 25.83 -32.15
CA PRO A 109 -3.00 24.94 -33.29
C PRO A 109 -1.84 25.04 -34.27
N HIS A 110 -1.44 23.91 -34.84
CA HIS A 110 -0.47 23.89 -35.93
C HIS A 110 -1.15 24.43 -37.20
N LEU A 111 -0.70 25.59 -37.67
CA LEU A 111 -1.20 26.22 -38.87
C LEU A 111 -0.21 26.01 -40.01
N VAL A 112 -0.66 25.36 -41.08
CA VAL A 112 0.06 25.27 -42.34
C VAL A 112 -0.64 26.18 -43.34
N ARG A 113 0.09 27.12 -43.93
CA ARG A 113 -0.43 28.03 -44.97
C ARG A 113 0.45 27.90 -46.22
N TYR A 114 -0.19 27.78 -47.37
CA TYR A 114 0.47 27.79 -48.68
C TYR A 114 0.13 29.11 -49.37
N SER A 115 1.12 29.77 -49.96
CA SER A 115 0.94 30.95 -50.83
C SER A 115 1.36 30.59 -52.26
N LEU A 116 0.50 30.93 -53.23
CA LEU A 116 0.76 30.83 -54.67
C LEU A 116 1.54 32.04 -55.18
#